data_AF-A0A3B6C3W2-F1
#
_entry.id   AF-A0A3B6C3W2-F1
#
_cell.length_a   1.000
_cell.length_b   1.000
_cell.length_c   1.000
_cell.angle_alpha   90.00
_cell.angle_beta   90.00
_cell.angle_gamma   90.00
#
_symmetry.space_group_name_H-M   'P 1'
#
loop_
_entity.id
_entity.type
_entity.pdbx_description
1 polymer ?
#
loop_
_entity_poly.entity_id
_entity_poly.type
_entity_poly.pdbx_seq_one_letter_code
_entity_poly.pdbx_strand_id
1 'polypeptide(L)'
;MHQLPLAARPAAPRSHCSWSRTACRCSLKQAPASLAVAARRCAAAPLLAASLLLAAAASPGIPASTPPAFAQSQGAALFRKACVGCHDTGGNILQPGATLSMKDLERNGVATEEEIYNITYYGKGRMPGYGEQCTPRGQCTFGPRLPEEDIKMLAAFVKSQAENGWPKIDGDVE
;
A
#
# COMPACT_ATOMS: atom_id res chain seq x y z
N MET A 1 46.48 4.19 28.61
CA MET A 1 45.94 2.81 28.54
C MET A 1 45.14 2.56 29.80
N HIS A 2 43.85 2.93 29.82
CA HIS A 2 42.97 2.70 30.98
C HIS A 2 41.78 1.86 30.52
N GLN A 3 41.79 0.58 30.87
CA GLN A 3 40.70 -0.37 30.60
C GLN A 3 39.55 -0.12 31.58
N LEU A 4 38.37 0.15 31.04
CA LEU A 4 37.10 0.15 31.78
C LEU A 4 36.56 -1.28 31.88
N PRO A 5 35.93 -1.69 33.00
CA PRO A 5 35.44 -3.04 33.18
C PRO A 5 34.13 -3.29 32.42
N LEU A 6 34.05 -4.45 31.77
CA LEU A 6 32.83 -4.97 31.13
C LEU A 6 31.79 -5.33 32.19
N ALA A 7 30.65 -4.62 32.19
CA ALA A 7 29.48 -5.01 32.97
C ALA A 7 28.75 -6.18 32.28
N ALA A 8 28.53 -7.26 33.03
CA ALA A 8 27.81 -8.45 32.57
C ALA A 8 26.30 -8.17 32.45
N ARG A 9 25.68 -8.68 31.38
CA ARG A 9 24.24 -8.55 31.09
C ARG A 9 23.45 -9.62 31.86
N PRO A 10 22.31 -9.30 32.51
CA PRO A 10 21.44 -10.31 33.12
C PRO A 10 20.65 -11.10 32.06
N ALA A 11 20.37 -12.36 32.36
CA ALA A 11 19.63 -13.29 31.51
C ALA A 11 18.11 -13.01 31.55
N ALA A 12 17.46 -13.06 30.39
CA ALA A 12 16.01 -12.92 30.26
C ALA A 12 15.28 -14.25 30.58
N PRO A 13 14.10 -14.20 31.23
CA PRO A 13 13.32 -15.39 31.55
C PRO A 13 12.63 -15.96 30.30
N ARG A 14 12.76 -17.28 30.10
CA ARG A 14 12.07 -18.05 29.06
C ARG A 14 10.64 -18.36 29.50
N SER A 15 9.66 -17.79 28.81
CA SER A 15 8.24 -18.14 28.96
C SER A 15 7.91 -19.33 28.06
N HIS A 16 7.56 -20.46 28.66
CA HIS A 16 7.03 -21.63 27.96
C HIS A 16 5.52 -21.47 27.77
N CYS A 17 5.09 -21.19 26.54
CA CYS A 17 3.68 -21.14 26.19
C CYS A 17 3.21 -22.54 25.75
N SER A 18 2.45 -23.21 26.61
CA SER A 18 1.83 -24.52 26.37
C SER A 18 0.56 -24.34 25.53
N TRP A 19 0.59 -24.84 24.29
CA TRP A 19 -0.54 -24.79 23.36
C TRP A 19 -1.37 -26.08 23.51
N SER A 20 -2.41 -26.05 24.36
CA SER A 20 -3.41 -27.12 24.41
C SER A 20 -4.38 -26.98 23.24
N ARG A 21 -4.37 -27.98 22.35
CA ARG A 21 -5.34 -28.15 21.26
C ARG A 21 -6.57 -28.88 21.79
N THR A 22 -7.65 -28.16 22.04
CA THR A 22 -8.95 -28.78 22.31
C THR A 22 -9.77 -28.77 21.03
N ALA A 23 -10.08 -29.96 20.53
CA ALA A 23 -10.89 -30.20 19.35
C ALA A 23 -12.36 -29.81 19.62
N CYS A 24 -12.91 -28.91 18.81
CA CYS A 24 -14.34 -28.63 18.80
C CYS A 24 -14.98 -29.35 17.61
N ARG A 25 -15.75 -30.40 17.90
CA ARG A 25 -16.59 -31.13 16.94
C ARG A 25 -17.88 -30.33 16.73
N CYS A 26 -18.07 -29.77 15.53
CA CYS A 26 -19.38 -29.26 15.11
C CYS A 26 -20.06 -30.27 14.19
N SER A 27 -21.27 -30.65 14.60
CA SER A 27 -22.11 -31.69 14.03
C SER A 27 -22.84 -31.17 12.78
N LEU A 28 -22.79 -31.97 11.70
CA LEU A 28 -23.57 -31.76 10.48
C LEU A 28 -25.06 -31.91 10.78
N LYS A 29 -25.88 -30.97 10.31
CA LYS A 29 -27.31 -31.20 10.05
C LYS A 29 -27.59 -30.95 8.58
N GLN A 30 -28.00 -32.01 7.89
CA GLN A 30 -28.54 -32.00 6.54
C GLN A 30 -30.07 -31.80 6.59
N ALA A 31 -30.63 -31.18 5.54
CA ALA A 31 -32.06 -31.23 5.23
C ALA A 31 -32.25 -31.50 3.72
N PRO A 32 -33.35 -32.16 3.32
CA PRO A 32 -33.42 -32.88 2.05
C PRO A 32 -34.08 -32.10 0.90
N ALA A 33 -33.82 -32.63 -0.30
CA ALA A 33 -34.34 -32.22 -1.59
C ALA A 33 -35.84 -32.50 -1.76
N SER A 34 -36.49 -31.67 -2.57
CA SER A 34 -37.79 -31.97 -3.18
C SER A 34 -37.66 -32.00 -4.70
N LEU A 35 -38.17 -33.08 -5.27
CA LEU A 35 -38.28 -33.37 -6.70
C LEU A 35 -39.38 -32.53 -7.36
N ALA A 36 -39.21 -32.23 -8.65
CA ALA A 36 -40.28 -32.40 -9.63
C ALA A 36 -39.72 -32.47 -11.06
N VAL A 37 -40.00 -33.60 -11.70
CA VAL A 37 -39.81 -33.90 -13.12
C VAL A 37 -41.12 -33.54 -13.85
N ALA A 38 -41.06 -32.94 -15.03
CA ALA A 38 -41.96 -33.28 -16.14
C ALA A 38 -41.53 -32.59 -17.45
N ALA A 39 -41.78 -33.28 -18.55
CA ALA A 39 -41.12 -33.14 -19.84
C ALA A 39 -41.97 -32.44 -20.91
N ARG A 40 -41.26 -31.85 -21.89
CA ARG A 40 -41.50 -31.79 -23.36
C ARG A 40 -42.88 -31.34 -23.90
N ARG A 41 -42.86 -30.39 -24.84
CA ARG A 41 -43.06 -30.62 -26.31
C ARG A 41 -42.88 -29.33 -27.13
N CYS A 42 -42.41 -29.53 -28.38
CA CYS A 42 -42.17 -28.55 -29.43
C CYS A 42 -43.45 -27.96 -30.02
N ALA A 43 -43.42 -26.69 -30.49
CA ALA A 43 -43.70 -26.29 -31.88
C ALA A 43 -43.79 -24.75 -32.06
N ALA A 44 -43.11 -24.28 -33.12
CA ALA A 44 -43.40 -23.14 -34.00
C ALA A 44 -43.61 -21.70 -33.45
N ALA A 45 -42.73 -20.80 -33.87
CA ALA A 45 -42.88 -19.34 -33.88
C ALA A 45 -44.04 -18.89 -34.81
N PRO A 46 -44.61 -17.67 -34.66
CA PRO A 46 -43.94 -16.47 -35.18
C PRO A 46 -44.20 -15.12 -34.44
N LEU A 47 -43.24 -14.20 -34.61
CA LEU A 47 -43.40 -12.75 -34.89
C LEU A 47 -44.23 -11.84 -33.95
N LEU A 48 -43.53 -10.99 -33.16
CA LEU A 48 -43.39 -9.53 -33.37
C LEU A 48 -43.19 -8.73 -32.06
N ALA A 49 -42.08 -7.99 -32.04
CA ALA A 49 -41.86 -6.67 -31.47
C ALA A 49 -42.37 -6.38 -30.03
N ALA A 50 -41.42 -6.29 -29.08
CA ALA A 50 -41.54 -5.38 -27.95
C ALA A 50 -40.14 -4.87 -27.56
N SER A 51 -40.03 -3.55 -27.52
CA SER A 51 -38.83 -2.72 -27.49
C SER A 51 -37.93 -2.99 -26.27
N LEU A 52 -36.65 -3.29 -26.54
CA LEU A 52 -35.60 -3.35 -25.52
C LEU A 52 -35.19 -1.91 -25.15
N LEU A 53 -35.64 -1.43 -23.99
CA LEU A 53 -35.04 -0.28 -23.31
C LEU A 53 -33.72 -0.74 -22.67
N LEU A 54 -32.64 -0.71 -23.44
CA LEU A 54 -31.29 -0.88 -22.90
C LEU A 54 -30.77 0.49 -22.46
N ALA A 55 -31.07 0.86 -21.21
CA ALA A 55 -30.40 1.96 -20.54
C ALA A 55 -28.94 1.53 -20.24
N ALA A 56 -28.04 1.79 -21.18
CA ALA A 56 -26.61 1.68 -20.95
C ALA A 56 -26.18 2.82 -20.02
N ALA A 57 -26.07 2.52 -18.72
CA ALA A 57 -25.36 3.34 -17.77
C ALA A 57 -23.86 3.35 -18.14
N ALA A 58 -23.48 4.23 -19.06
CA ALA A 58 -22.09 4.60 -19.25
C ALA A 58 -21.69 5.48 -18.06
N SER A 59 -21.17 4.87 -17.00
CA SER A 59 -20.41 5.62 -16.00
C SER A 59 -19.18 6.21 -16.70
N PRO A 60 -19.00 7.53 -16.75
CA PRO A 60 -17.74 8.09 -17.22
C PRO A 60 -16.64 7.63 -16.27
N GLY A 61 -15.74 6.79 -16.75
CA GLY A 61 -14.54 6.41 -16.02
C GLY A 61 -13.75 7.68 -15.71
N ILE A 62 -13.48 7.93 -14.44
CA ILE A 62 -12.61 9.04 -14.02
C ILE A 62 -11.22 8.74 -14.60
N PRO A 63 -10.64 9.62 -15.43
CA PRO A 63 -9.29 9.41 -15.91
C PRO A 63 -8.34 9.44 -14.70
N ALA A 64 -7.49 8.42 -14.59
CA ALA A 64 -6.37 8.44 -13.65
C ALA A 64 -5.53 9.69 -13.97
N SER A 65 -5.43 10.61 -13.00
CA SER A 65 -4.65 11.83 -13.14
C SER A 65 -3.16 11.48 -13.17
N THR A 66 -2.62 11.24 -14.36
CA THR A 66 -1.17 11.11 -14.54
C THR A 66 -0.52 12.45 -14.22
N PRO A 67 0.44 12.52 -13.28
CA PRO A 67 1.11 13.76 -12.96
C PRO A 67 1.86 14.29 -14.19
N PRO A 68 1.97 15.62 -14.37
CA PRO A 68 2.70 16.19 -15.49
C PRO A 68 4.16 15.71 -15.50
N ALA A 69 4.74 15.54 -16.69
CA ALA A 69 6.09 14.99 -16.85
C ALA A 69 7.17 15.73 -16.03
N PHE A 70 7.00 17.04 -15.83
CA PHE A 70 7.86 17.85 -14.98
C PHE A 70 7.77 17.50 -13.49
N ALA A 71 6.56 17.21 -12.98
CA ALA A 71 6.39 16.76 -11.59
C ALA A 71 6.99 15.35 -11.40
N GLN A 72 6.93 14.50 -12.42
CA GLN A 72 7.58 13.18 -12.40
C GLN A 72 9.11 13.30 -12.35
N SER A 73 9.72 14.16 -13.18
CA SER A 73 11.18 14.31 -13.22
C SER A 73 11.75 14.96 -11.96
N GLN A 74 11.08 15.98 -11.43
CA GLN A 74 11.48 16.60 -10.15
C GLN A 74 11.22 15.67 -8.96
N GLY A 75 10.07 14.99 -8.92
CA GLY A 75 9.75 14.00 -7.89
C GLY A 75 10.77 12.87 -7.85
N ALA A 76 11.20 12.39 -9.02
CA ALA A 76 12.29 11.41 -9.14
C ALA A 76 13.62 11.93 -8.58
N ALA A 77 14.00 13.17 -8.90
CA ALA A 77 15.23 13.77 -8.38
C ALA A 77 15.21 13.95 -6.85
N LEU A 78 14.08 14.42 -6.32
CA LEU A 78 13.86 14.54 -4.87
C LEU A 78 13.91 13.17 -4.19
N PHE A 79 13.27 12.16 -4.78
CA PHE A 79 13.23 10.81 -4.24
C PHE A 79 14.62 10.18 -4.17
N ARG A 80 15.43 10.33 -5.23
CA ARG A 80 16.84 9.88 -5.23
C ARG A 80 17.66 10.57 -4.15
N LYS A 81 17.43 11.86 -3.90
CA LYS A 81 18.19 12.61 -2.90
C LYS A 81 17.80 12.26 -1.46
N ALA A 82 16.52 12.02 -1.19
CA ALA A 82 16.00 11.98 0.18
C ALA A 82 15.49 10.59 0.64
N CYS A 83 15.09 9.72 -0.28
CA CYS A 83 14.27 8.54 0.03
C CYS A 83 14.97 7.21 -0.34
N VAL A 84 15.78 7.20 -1.41
CA VAL A 84 16.38 5.98 -1.97
C VAL A 84 17.21 5.18 -0.96
N GLY A 85 17.84 5.87 0.00
CA GLY A 85 18.65 5.21 1.03
C GLY A 85 17.87 4.21 1.88
N CYS A 86 16.54 4.34 1.99
CA CYS A 86 15.68 3.36 2.65
C CYS A 86 14.70 2.65 1.72
N HIS A 87 14.29 3.33 0.64
CA HIS A 87 13.22 2.92 -0.26
C HIS A 87 13.70 2.67 -1.70
N ASP A 88 14.90 2.16 -1.85
CA ASP A 88 15.46 1.81 -3.16
C ASP A 88 14.51 0.89 -3.96
N THR A 89 14.30 1.22 -5.23
CA THR A 89 13.34 0.55 -6.13
C THR A 89 11.92 0.34 -5.55
N GLY A 90 11.50 1.20 -4.62
CA GLY A 90 10.21 1.09 -3.94
C GLY A 90 10.19 0.11 -2.77
N GLY A 91 11.35 -0.42 -2.35
CA GLY A 91 11.50 -1.33 -1.22
C GLY A 91 11.36 -0.64 0.15
N ASN A 92 11.76 -1.36 1.20
CA ASN A 92 11.98 -0.81 2.54
C ASN A 92 13.01 -1.68 3.28
N ILE A 93 14.23 -1.16 3.45
CA ILE A 93 15.32 -1.91 4.09
C ILE A 93 15.16 -2.04 5.61
N LEU A 94 14.33 -1.20 6.23
CA LEU A 94 14.17 -1.13 7.69
C LEU A 94 13.01 -1.97 8.21
N GLN A 95 11.93 -2.07 7.44
CA GLN A 95 10.70 -2.74 7.85
C GLN A 95 10.08 -3.54 6.69
N PRO A 96 10.22 -4.87 6.71
CA PRO A 96 9.51 -5.75 5.77
C PRO A 96 7.99 -5.54 5.84
N GLY A 97 7.35 -5.54 4.68
CA GLY A 97 5.90 -5.35 4.57
C GLY A 97 5.41 -3.90 4.70
N ALA A 98 6.33 -2.94 4.75
CA ALA A 98 6.07 -1.51 4.60
C ALA A 98 6.86 -0.93 3.42
N THR A 99 6.90 -1.66 2.30
CA THR A 99 7.45 -1.15 1.04
C THR A 99 6.53 -0.10 0.43
N LEU A 100 7.01 0.59 -0.60
CA LEU A 100 6.21 1.54 -1.38
C LEU A 100 5.49 0.86 -2.56
N SER A 101 5.42 -0.48 -2.60
CA SER A 101 4.59 -1.20 -3.57
C SER A 101 3.11 -0.99 -3.28
N MET A 102 2.25 -0.94 -4.31
CA MET A 102 0.80 -0.76 -4.10
C MET A 102 0.20 -1.77 -3.13
N LYS A 103 0.62 -3.04 -3.21
CA LYS A 103 0.17 -4.10 -2.31
C LYS A 103 0.44 -3.78 -0.83
N ASP A 104 1.60 -3.22 -0.53
CA ASP A 104 1.96 -2.85 0.84
C ASP A 104 1.27 -1.57 1.27
N LEU A 105 1.18 -0.57 0.39
CA LEU A 105 0.48 0.68 0.68
C LEU A 105 -1.01 0.42 0.99
N GLU A 106 -1.69 -0.41 0.19
CA GLU A 106 -3.09 -0.79 0.40
C GLU A 106 -3.27 -1.57 1.69
N ARG A 107 -2.41 -2.58 1.94
CA ARG A 107 -2.46 -3.38 3.16
C ARG A 107 -2.28 -2.54 4.42
N ASN A 108 -1.48 -1.47 4.33
CA ASN A 108 -1.23 -0.56 5.45
C ASN A 108 -2.21 0.64 5.49
N GLY A 109 -3.16 0.73 4.56
CA GLY A 109 -4.18 1.79 4.50
C GLY A 109 -3.63 3.16 4.11
N VAL A 110 -2.52 3.22 3.36
CA VAL A 110 -1.77 4.45 3.03
C VAL A 110 -1.53 4.60 1.53
N ALA A 111 -2.44 4.04 0.72
CA ALA A 111 -2.32 4.03 -0.75
C ALA A 111 -2.79 5.32 -1.43
N THR A 112 -3.32 6.29 -0.68
CA THR A 112 -3.71 7.59 -1.23
C THR A 112 -2.54 8.56 -1.21
N GLU A 113 -2.54 9.53 -2.12
CA GLU A 113 -1.48 10.54 -2.19
C GLU A 113 -1.41 11.36 -0.89
N GLU A 114 -2.56 11.64 -0.29
CA GLU A 114 -2.67 12.38 0.97
C GLU A 114 -2.03 11.64 2.14
N GLU A 115 -2.21 10.31 2.22
CA GLU A 115 -1.59 9.50 3.27
C GLU A 115 -0.07 9.39 3.07
N ILE A 116 0.39 9.27 1.82
CA ILE A 116 1.81 9.29 1.50
C ILE A 116 2.42 10.65 1.87
N TYR A 117 1.73 11.75 1.56
CA TYR A 117 2.11 13.09 1.98
C TYR A 117 2.21 13.19 3.51
N ASN A 118 1.18 12.76 4.24
CA ASN A 118 1.13 12.83 5.70
C ASN A 118 2.29 12.06 6.35
N ILE A 119 2.58 10.86 5.87
CA ILE A 119 3.69 10.04 6.38
C ILE A 119 5.04 10.68 6.05
N THR A 120 5.20 11.21 4.84
CA THR A 120 6.43 11.89 4.45
C THR A 120 6.64 13.17 5.27
N TYR A 121 5.55 13.90 5.56
CA TYR A 121 5.60 15.14 6.33
C TYR A 121 5.93 14.89 7.80
N TYR A 122 5.15 14.04 8.49
CA TYR A 122 5.22 13.86 9.94
C TYR A 122 6.08 12.68 10.40
N GLY A 123 6.42 11.76 9.49
CA GLY A 123 7.10 10.51 9.80
C GLY A 123 6.14 9.44 10.31
N LYS A 124 6.59 8.19 10.33
CA LYS A 124 5.83 7.06 10.89
C LYS A 124 6.78 5.98 11.41
N GLY A 125 6.72 5.71 12.71
CA GLY A 125 7.57 4.71 13.36
C GLY A 125 9.05 5.05 13.21
N ARG A 126 9.79 4.24 12.45
CA ARG A 126 11.23 4.43 12.21
C ARG A 126 11.55 5.37 11.04
N MET A 127 10.55 5.71 10.22
CA MET A 127 10.72 6.67 9.12
C MET A 127 10.63 8.09 9.67
N PRO A 128 11.68 8.93 9.49
CA PRO A 128 11.64 10.31 9.95
C PRO A 128 10.69 11.16 9.10
N GLY A 129 10.05 12.15 9.71
CA GLY A 129 9.27 13.17 8.98
C GLY A 129 10.17 14.26 8.38
N TYR A 130 9.81 14.74 7.19
CA TYR A 130 10.59 15.72 6.41
C TYR A 130 9.96 17.11 6.38
N GLY A 131 8.71 17.26 6.81
CA GLY A 131 7.99 18.54 6.77
C GLY A 131 8.61 19.61 7.68
N GLU A 132 8.50 20.88 7.29
CA GLU A 132 9.02 22.01 8.06
C GLU A 132 8.47 22.06 9.49
N GLN A 133 7.19 21.73 9.65
CA GLN A 133 6.51 21.74 10.95
C GLN A 133 6.51 20.39 11.67
N CYS A 134 7.25 19.38 11.18
CA CYS A 134 7.36 18.10 11.88
C CYS A 134 7.97 18.29 13.28
N THR A 135 7.29 17.71 14.28
CA THR A 135 7.62 17.80 15.71
C THR A 135 7.12 16.55 16.46
N PRO A 136 7.74 16.12 17.57
CA PRO A 136 9.02 16.57 18.15
C PRO A 136 10.26 16.29 17.29
N ARG A 137 11.37 16.99 17.56
CA ARG A 137 12.60 16.92 16.75
C ARG A 137 13.11 15.50 16.47
N GLY A 138 12.96 14.60 17.43
CA GLY A 138 13.45 13.21 17.36
C GLY A 138 12.69 12.30 16.40
N GLN A 139 11.46 12.66 15.99
CA GLN A 139 10.72 11.89 14.98
C GLN A 139 10.97 12.40 13.54
N CYS A 140 11.72 13.50 13.40
CA CYS A 140 11.91 14.19 12.14
C CYS A 140 13.35 14.07 11.65
N THR A 141 13.54 14.24 10.35
CA THR A 141 14.87 14.12 9.71
C THR A 141 15.87 15.07 10.34
N PHE A 142 17.09 14.58 10.61
CA PHE A 142 18.18 15.43 11.12
C PHE A 142 18.74 16.38 10.06
N GLY A 143 18.52 16.07 8.78
CA GLY A 143 18.89 16.94 7.66
C GLY A 143 17.94 18.13 7.47
N PRO A 144 18.11 18.88 6.36
CA PRO A 144 17.19 19.93 5.96
C PRO A 144 15.76 19.40 5.83
N ARG A 145 14.79 20.22 6.24
CA ARG A 145 13.37 19.96 5.99
C ARG A 145 13.05 20.26 4.53
N LEU A 146 12.01 19.61 4.02
CA LEU A 146 11.50 19.83 2.68
C LEU A 146 10.29 20.77 2.75
N PRO A 147 10.16 21.71 1.79
CA PRO A 147 8.98 22.55 1.69
C PRO A 147 7.76 21.70 1.27
N GLU A 148 6.56 22.21 1.51
CA GLU A 148 5.33 21.46 1.29
C GLU A 148 5.12 21.04 -0.17
N GLU A 149 5.50 21.88 -1.11
CA GLU A 149 5.42 21.60 -2.55
C GLU A 149 6.30 20.41 -2.95
N ASP A 150 7.50 20.29 -2.37
CA ASP A 150 8.40 19.17 -2.63
C ASP A 150 7.82 17.87 -2.09
N ILE A 151 7.19 17.90 -0.91
CA ILE A 151 6.55 16.73 -0.31
C ILE A 151 5.31 16.31 -1.13
N LYS A 152 4.54 17.26 -1.69
CA LYS A 152 3.44 16.96 -2.61
C LYS A 152 3.94 16.29 -3.89
N MET A 153 5.01 16.83 -4.49
CA MET A 153 5.64 16.21 -5.67
C MET A 153 6.15 14.80 -5.38
N LEU A 154 6.77 14.59 -4.20
CA LEU A 154 7.19 13.26 -3.75
C LEU A 154 6.02 12.31 -3.58
N ALA A 155 4.92 12.75 -2.97
CA ALA A 155 3.74 11.91 -2.76
C ALA A 155 3.12 11.48 -4.09
N ALA A 156 2.92 12.42 -5.02
CA ALA A 156 2.43 12.15 -6.37
C ALA A 156 3.38 11.20 -7.14
N PHE A 157 4.69 11.38 -6.99
CA PHE A 157 5.69 10.52 -7.61
C PHE A 157 5.63 9.08 -7.05
N VAL A 158 5.61 8.92 -5.73
CA VAL A 158 5.52 7.61 -5.08
C VAL A 158 4.21 6.90 -5.47
N LYS A 159 3.10 7.63 -5.49
CA LYS A 159 1.80 7.09 -5.92
C LYS A 159 1.86 6.59 -7.37
N SER A 160 2.36 7.42 -8.28
CA SER A 160 2.57 7.05 -9.68
C SER A 160 3.48 5.82 -9.83
N GLN A 161 4.63 5.80 -9.16
CA GLN A 161 5.56 4.67 -9.21
C GLN A 161 4.93 3.38 -8.68
N ALA A 162 4.18 3.47 -7.58
CA ALA A 162 3.50 2.32 -7.01
C ALA A 162 2.48 1.74 -8.01
N GLU A 163 1.65 2.59 -8.63
CA GLU A 163 0.64 2.18 -9.62
C GLU A 163 1.25 1.55 -10.87
N ASN A 164 2.45 1.99 -11.25
CA ASN A 164 3.19 1.49 -12.41
C ASN A 164 4.16 0.35 -12.08
N GLY A 165 4.17 -0.15 -10.84
CA GLY A 165 5.00 -1.30 -10.45
C GLY A 165 6.49 -0.99 -10.32
N TRP A 166 6.84 0.25 -9.99
CA TRP A 166 8.21 0.73 -9.79
C TRP A 166 9.15 0.48 -10.98
N PRO A 167 8.88 1.08 -12.16
CA PRO A 167 9.84 1.06 -13.26
C PRO A 167 11.15 1.76 -12.83
N LYS A 168 12.25 1.38 -13.49
CA LYS A 168 13.56 2.00 -13.23
C LYS A 168 13.45 3.52 -13.42
N ILE A 169 13.99 4.26 -12.46
CA ILE A 169 14.00 5.72 -12.51
C ILE A 169 15.17 6.12 -13.41
N ASP A 170 14.90 6.56 -14.63
CA ASP A 170 15.94 7.02 -15.55
C ASP A 170 16.70 8.23 -14.96
N GLY A 171 18.03 8.22 -15.11
CA GLY A 171 18.93 9.24 -14.53
C GLY A 171 20.07 8.68 -13.67
N ASP A 172 20.17 7.36 -13.52
CA ASP A 172 21.40 6.68 -13.09
C ASP A 172 22.41 6.75 -14.24
N VAL A 173 22.90 7.95 -14.56
CA VAL A 173 24.07 8.10 -15.43
C VAL A 173 25.26 7.81 -14.54
N GLU A 174 25.88 6.67 -14.81
CA GLU A 174 27.12 6.14 -14.22
C GLU A 174 28.27 7.16 -14.24
#